data_AF-A0A1V4YF76-F1
#
_entry.id   AF-A0A1V4YF76-F1
#
_cell.length_a   1.000
_cell.length_b   1.000
_cell.length_c   1.000
_cell.angle_alpha   90.00
_cell.angle_beta   90.00
_cell.angle_gamma   90.00
#
_symmetry.space_group_name_H-M   'P 1'
#
loop_
_entity.id
_entity.type
_entity.pdbx_description
1 polymer ?
#
loop_
_entity_poly.entity_id
_entity_poly.type
_entity_poly.pdbx_seq_one_letter_code
_entity_poly.pdbx_strand_id
1 'polypeptide(L)' 'MRLLKRCPNCHTRFKTCENDMQVCKVCGYWTKRGTARLEPLVLYDSVVLEE' A
#
# COMPACT_ATOMS: atom_id res chain seq x y z
N MET A 1 -2.94 -11.33 -4.07
CA MET A 1 -2.94 -10.05 -3.33
C MET A 1 -1.73 -9.99 -2.40
N ARG A 2 -0.89 -8.95 -2.48
CA ARG A 2 0.22 -8.75 -1.53
C ARG A 2 -0.31 -7.97 -0.32
N LEU A 3 -0.31 -8.63 0.85
CA LEU A 3 -0.70 -8.00 2.11
C LEU A 3 0.31 -6.90 2.48
N LEU A 4 -0.19 -5.77 2.96
CA LEU A 4 0.63 -4.62 3.36
C LEU A 4 1.35 -4.92 4.70
N LYS A 5 2.50 -5.62 4.63
CA LYS A 5 3.34 -6.01 5.78
C LYS A 5 4.34 -4.93 6.22
N ARG A 6 4.58 -3.92 5.38
CA ARG A 6 5.54 -2.83 5.60
C ARG A 6 4.89 -1.49 5.33
N CYS A 7 5.27 -0.48 6.10
CA CYS A 7 4.80 0.88 5.95
C CYS A 7 5.12 1.39 4.54
N PRO A 8 4.14 1.93 3.79
CA PRO A 8 4.39 2.46 2.45
C PRO A 8 5.32 3.70 2.45
N ASN A 9 5.37 4.44 3.57
CA ASN A 9 6.15 5.68 3.67
C ASN A 9 7.59 5.43 4.14
N CYS A 10 7.76 4.59 5.17
CA CYS A 10 9.06 4.38 5.82
C CYS A 10 9.65 3.00 5.54
N HIS A 11 8.92 2.12 4.85
CA HIS A 11 9.29 0.72 4.59
C HIS A 11 9.58 -0.15 5.84
N THR A 12 9.39 0.40 7.04
CA THR A 12 9.49 -0.32 8.32
C THR A 12 8.36 -1.32 8.49
N ARG A 13 8.60 -2.39 9.25
CA ARG A 13 7.54 -3.34 9.61
C ARG A 13 6.50 -2.66 10.51
N PHE A 14 5.23 -2.97 10.27
CA PHE A 14 4.16 -2.54 11.16
C PHE A 14 4.26 -3.23 12.52
N LYS A 15 3.82 -2.54 13.57
CA LYS A 15 3.47 -3.14 14.86
C LYS A 15 1.99 -3.50 14.83
N THR A 16 1.66 -4.74 15.15
CA THR A 16 0.26 -5.14 15.34
C THR A 16 -0.28 -4.54 16.64
N CYS A 17 -1.48 -4.00 16.56
CA CYS A 17 -2.28 -3.47 17.66
C CYS A 17 -3.53 -4.37 17.84
N GLU A 18 -4.29 -4.11 18.90
CA GLU A 18 -5.58 -4.75 19.12
C GLU A 18 -6.57 -4.40 17.99
N ASN A 19 -7.65 -5.18 17.87
CA ASN A 19 -8.71 -5.00 16.85
C ASN A 19 -8.24 -5.09 15.39
N ASP A 20 -7.28 -5.98 15.10
CA ASP A 20 -6.72 -6.17 13.76
C ASP A 20 -6.19 -4.88 13.12
N MET A 21 -5.67 -3.97 13.94
CA MET A 21 -5.03 -2.74 13.48
C MET A 21 -3.51 -2.93 13.42
N GLN A 22 -2.85 -2.24 12.51
CA GLN A 22 -1.40 -2.23 12.42
C GLN A 22 -0.88 -0.80 12.24
N VAL A 23 0.12 -0.41 13.03
CA VAL A 23 0.66 0.96 13.08
C VAL A 23 2.17 0.98 12.88
N CYS A 24 2.64 1.96 12.11
CA CYS A 24 4.05 2.22 11.88
C CYS A 24 4.61 3.00 13.07
N LYS A 25 5.60 2.45 13.76
CA LYS A 25 6.25 3.13 14.90
C LYS A 25 7.09 4.34 14.50
N VAL A 26 7.42 4.49 13.21
CA VAL A 26 8.32 5.53 12.71
C VAL A 26 7.56 6.80 12.30
N CYS A 27 6.51 6.64 11.50
CA CYS A 27 5.72 7.78 10.99
C CYS A 27 4.28 7.84 11.49
N GLY A 28 3.85 6.90 12.34
CA GLY A 28 2.48 6.86 12.86
C GLY A 28 1.41 6.40 11.86
N TYR A 29 1.77 6.08 10.61
CA TYR A 29 0.83 5.56 9.63
C TYR A 29 0.15 4.28 10.14
N TRP A 30 -1.17 4.20 10.07
CA TRP A 30 -1.94 3.07 10.54
C TRP A 30 -2.85 2.52 9.44
N THR A 31 -3.17 1.24 9.51
CA THR A 31 -4.11 0.58 8.61
C THR A 31 -4.70 -0.65 9.30
N LYS A 32 -5.78 -1.20 8.75
CA LYS A 32 -6.24 -2.54 9.14
C LYS A 32 -5.26 -3.62 8.65
N ARG A 33 -5.15 -4.69 9.42
CA ARG A 33 -4.45 -5.91 9.06
C ARG A 33 -5.21 -6.55 7.90
N GLY A 34 -4.47 -7.02 6.91
CA GLY A 34 -5.08 -7.58 5.70
C GLY A 34 -5.34 -6.57 4.58
N THR A 35 -5.14 -5.26 4.82
CA THR A 35 -5.21 -4.26 3.74
C THR A 35 -4.25 -4.62 2.62
N ALA A 36 -4.78 -4.70 1.41
CA ALA A 36 -4.00 -4.91 0.20
C ALA A 36 -3.32 -3.60 -0.21
N ARG A 37 -2.06 -3.67 -0.62
CA ARG A 37 -1.43 -2.55 -1.33
C ARG A 37 -1.86 -2.63 -2.79
N LEU A 38 -2.66 -1.67 -3.24
CA LEU A 38 -2.93 -1.49 -4.66
C LEU A 38 -1.71 -0.81 -5.29
N GLU A 39 -1.16 -1.42 -6.33
CA GLU A 39 -0.16 -0.77 -7.17
C GLU A 39 -0.90 -0.10 -8.33
N PRO A 40 -0.60 1.17 -8.66
CA PRO A 40 -1.24 1.85 -9.77
C PRO A 40 -0.97 1.07 -11.05
N LEU A 41 -2.03 0.74 -11.78
CA LEU A 41 -1.94 0.23 -13.14
C LEU A 41 -1.99 1.42 -14.07
N VAL A 42 -0.91 1.65 -14.82
CA VAL A 42 -0.91 2.63 -15.91
C VAL A 42 -1.54 1.96 -17.13
N LEU A 43 -2.73 2.42 -17.50
CA LEU A 43 -3.36 2.04 -18.76
C LEU A 43 -2.84 3.00 -19.83
N TYR A 44 -2.03 2.49 -20.76
CA TYR A 44 -1.72 3.23 -21.99
C TYR A 44 -2.79 2.91 -23.01
N ASP A 45 -3.55 3.92 -23.42
CA ASP A 45 -4.41 3.84 -24.60
C ASP A 45 -3.54 4.17 -25.81
N SER A 46 -3.22 3.17 -26.63
CA SER A 46 -2.48 3.37 -27.87
C SER A 46 -3.44 3.86 -28.96
N VAL A 47 -3.89 5.11 -28.86
CA VAL A 47 -4.38 5.86 -30.01
C VAL A 47 -3.16 6.31 -30.81
N VAL A 48 -2.87 5.56 -31.88
CA VAL A 48 -1.98 5.99 -32.95
C VAL A 48 -2.67 7.18 -33.60
N LEU A 49 -2.15 8.40 -33.42
CA LEU A 49 -2.50 9.52 -34.28
C LEU A 49 -1.87 9.22 -35.64
N GLU A 50 -2.71 8.87 -36.61
CA GLU A 50 -2.31 8.90 -38.03
C GLU A 50 -2.08 10.38 -38.41
N GLU A 51 -0.84 10.71 -38.81
CA GLU A 51 -0.51 11.89 -39.63
C GLU A 51 0.07 11.41 -40.96
#